data_AF-A0A4S2AB15-F1
#
_entry.id   AF-A0A4S2AB15-F1
#
_cell.length_a   1.000
_cell.length_b   1.000
_cell.length_c   1.000
_cell.angle_alpha   90.00
_cell.angle_beta   90.00
_cell.angle_gamma   90.00
#
_symmetry.space_group_name_H-M   'P 1'
#
loop_
_entity.id
_entity.type
_entity.pdbx_description
1 polymer ?
#
loop_
_entity_poly.entity_id
_entity_poly.type
_entity_poly.pdbx_seq_one_letter_code
_entity_poly.pdbx_strand_id
1 'polypeptide(L)'
;MDRENLDLKTAIQIAKIVVTVPEERMPIIWDIFKQAGLDIGGVDEMAEWKALTKQAFLIDTEKFLAGITAGKEPVNGEYRIAVGDFNEYCTKQKLSPRCTRKHLAELEAIRTVKSNGKIDYTCTVYEAEKNASFHRYVCIYSDWKRRIKGGAADD
;
A
#
# COMPACT_ATOMS: atom_id res chain seq x y z
N MET A 1 1.39 -44.53 3.79
CA MET A 1 2.42 -43.51 3.52
C MET A 1 2.38 -42.56 4.69
N ASP A 2 3.32 -42.73 5.60
CA ASP A 2 3.48 -41.86 6.77
C ASP A 2 3.75 -40.44 6.25
N ARG A 3 2.85 -39.50 6.57
CA ARG A 3 3.12 -38.08 6.34
C ARG A 3 4.24 -37.72 7.31
N GLU A 4 5.47 -37.65 6.81
CA GLU A 4 6.57 -37.06 7.56
C GLU A 4 6.14 -35.63 7.96
N ASN A 5 5.84 -35.45 9.24
CA ASN A 5 5.52 -34.13 9.75
C ASN A 5 6.75 -33.25 9.56
N LEU A 6 6.55 -32.11 8.89
CA LEU A 6 7.57 -31.09 8.72
C LEU A 6 8.16 -30.72 10.09
N ASP A 7 9.48 -30.78 10.23
CA ASP A 7 10.14 -30.35 11.46
C ASP A 7 9.78 -28.91 11.81
N LEU A 8 9.56 -28.63 13.09
CA LEU A 8 9.11 -27.32 13.57
C LEU A 8 10.09 -26.20 13.18
N LYS A 9 11.40 -26.46 13.15
CA LYS A 9 12.38 -25.43 12.74
C LYS A 9 12.24 -25.13 11.25
N THR A 10 12.04 -26.16 10.43
CA THR A 10 11.79 -26.02 8.99
C THR A 10 10.49 -25.25 8.74
N ALA A 11 9.41 -25.57 9.46
CA ALA A 11 8.15 -24.85 9.39
C ALA A 11 8.29 -23.36 9.72
N ILE A 12 9.04 -23.03 10.78
CA ILE A 12 9.31 -21.65 11.19
C ILE A 12 10.15 -20.91 10.13
N GLN A 13 11.14 -21.58 9.52
CA GLN A 13 11.96 -20.99 8.47
C GLN A 13 11.14 -20.67 7.22
N ILE A 14 10.28 -21.60 6.79
CA ILE A 14 9.35 -21.40 5.69
C ILE A 14 8.42 -20.22 6.00
N ALA A 15 7.81 -20.18 7.18
CA ALA A 15 6.95 -19.08 7.59
C ALA A 15 7.70 -17.72 7.52
N LYS A 16 8.95 -17.67 7.99
CA LYS A 16 9.79 -16.47 7.90
C LYS A 16 10.07 -16.04 6.46
N ILE A 17 10.30 -16.97 5.55
CA ILE A 17 10.50 -16.69 4.12
C ILE A 17 9.20 -16.14 3.54
N VAL A 18 8.09 -16.85 3.73
CA VAL A 18 6.75 -16.51 3.23
C VAL A 18 6.30 -15.11 3.65
N VAL A 19 6.58 -14.67 4.89
CA VAL A 19 6.18 -13.33 5.37
C VAL A 19 7.10 -12.19 4.92
N THR A 20 8.29 -12.50 4.37
CA THR A 20 9.29 -11.49 3.96
C THR A 20 9.46 -11.36 2.45
N VAL A 21 9.05 -12.39 1.70
CA VAL A 21 9.18 -12.43 0.25
C VAL A 21 8.20 -11.42 -0.41
N PRO A 22 8.68 -10.60 -1.37
CA PRO A 22 7.81 -9.76 -2.20
C PRO A 22 6.78 -10.60 -2.97
N GLU A 23 5.57 -10.09 -3.13
CA GLU A 23 4.45 -10.85 -3.70
C GLU A 23 4.76 -11.37 -5.11
N GLU A 24 5.45 -10.58 -5.93
CA GLU A 24 5.84 -10.97 -7.29
C GLU A 24 6.82 -12.15 -7.33
N ARG A 25 7.51 -12.45 -6.22
CA ARG A 25 8.45 -13.57 -6.10
C ARG A 25 7.85 -14.80 -5.42
N MET A 26 6.65 -14.69 -4.86
CA MET A 26 5.98 -15.80 -4.16
C MET A 26 5.77 -17.03 -5.05
N PRO A 27 5.34 -16.91 -6.33
CA PRO A 27 5.17 -18.08 -7.18
C PRO A 27 6.48 -18.88 -7.36
N ILE A 28 7.61 -18.18 -7.50
CA ILE A 28 8.94 -18.79 -7.64
C ILE A 28 9.34 -19.50 -6.35
N ILE A 29 9.11 -18.87 -5.19
CA ILE A 29 9.42 -19.48 -3.89
C ILE A 29 8.58 -20.73 -3.62
N TRP A 30 7.30 -20.73 -4.03
CA TRP A 30 6.46 -21.93 -3.92
C TRP A 30 6.91 -23.05 -4.84
N ASP A 31 7.33 -22.74 -6.06
CA ASP A 31 7.88 -23.75 -6.97
C ASP A 31 9.13 -24.41 -6.37
N ILE A 32 10.01 -23.63 -5.71
CA ILE A 32 11.18 -24.16 -4.98
C ILE A 32 10.76 -25.10 -3.84
N PHE A 33 9.74 -24.73 -3.05
CA PHE A 33 9.23 -25.61 -1.99
C PHE A 33 8.64 -26.90 -2.56
N LYS A 34 7.88 -26.82 -3.64
CA LYS A 34 7.32 -27.98 -4.33
C LYS A 34 8.39 -28.91 -4.89
N GLN A 35 9.44 -28.35 -5.50
CA GLN A 35 10.63 -29.11 -5.95
C GLN A 35 11.36 -29.79 -4.79
N ALA A 36 11.33 -29.20 -3.60
CA ALA A 36 11.87 -29.78 -2.36
C ALA A 36 10.94 -30.82 -1.71
N GLY A 37 9.82 -31.19 -2.35
CA GLY A 37 8.85 -32.14 -1.82
C GLY A 37 7.92 -31.56 -0.74
N LEU A 38 7.91 -30.23 -0.58
CA LEU A 38 7.08 -29.51 0.38
C LEU A 38 5.85 -28.94 -0.33
N ASP A 39 4.74 -29.66 -0.25
CA ASP A 39 3.45 -29.20 -0.76
C ASP A 39 2.75 -28.33 0.30
N ILE A 40 3.07 -27.03 0.28
CA ILE A 40 2.43 -26.03 1.14
C ILE A 40 1.14 -25.59 0.45
N GLY A 41 0.05 -26.30 0.72
CA GLY A 41 -1.30 -25.93 0.29
C GLY A 41 -1.69 -24.51 0.73
N GLY A 42 -2.68 -23.92 0.06
CA GLY A 42 -3.24 -22.61 0.39
C GLY A 42 -2.65 -21.41 -0.38
N VAL A 43 -1.91 -21.64 -1.45
CA VAL A 43 -1.53 -20.57 -2.41
C VAL A 43 -2.75 -19.94 -3.02
N ASP A 44 -3.62 -20.77 -3.58
CA ASP A 44 -4.84 -20.33 -4.25
C ASP A 44 -5.76 -19.65 -3.23
N GLU A 45 -5.88 -20.20 -2.02
CA GLU A 45 -6.64 -19.61 -0.92
C GLU A 45 -6.06 -18.26 -0.46
N MET A 46 -4.73 -18.10 -0.41
CA MET A 46 -4.08 -16.81 -0.11
C MET A 46 -4.26 -15.80 -1.25
N ALA A 47 -4.17 -16.25 -2.50
CA ALA A 47 -4.39 -15.42 -3.68
C ALA A 47 -5.84 -14.95 -3.73
N GLU A 48 -6.80 -15.84 -3.46
CA GLU A 48 -8.22 -15.54 -3.33
C GLU A 48 -8.50 -14.60 -2.16
N TRP A 49 -7.95 -14.84 -0.95
CA TRP A 49 -8.09 -13.92 0.18
C TRP A 49 -7.53 -12.52 -0.12
N LYS A 50 -6.42 -12.43 -0.84
CA LYS A 50 -5.86 -11.13 -1.29
C LYS A 50 -6.72 -10.47 -2.34
N ALA A 51 -7.22 -11.23 -3.32
CA ALA A 51 -8.17 -10.74 -4.31
C ALA A 51 -9.43 -10.22 -3.64
N LEU A 52 -9.97 -10.96 -2.67
CA LEU A 52 -11.10 -10.57 -1.84
C LEU A 52 -10.80 -9.34 -0.98
N THR A 53 -9.58 -9.20 -0.43
CA THR A 53 -9.18 -8.00 0.33
C THR A 53 -9.06 -6.77 -0.57
N LYS A 54 -8.51 -6.93 -1.78
CA LYS A 54 -8.44 -5.87 -2.80
C LYS A 54 -9.84 -5.49 -3.29
N GLN A 55 -10.72 -6.48 -3.46
CA GLN A 55 -12.11 -6.31 -3.85
C GLN A 55 -12.97 -5.74 -2.72
N ALA A 56 -12.63 -5.97 -1.45
CA ALA A 56 -13.30 -5.38 -0.28
C ALA A 56 -12.86 -3.94 -0.01
N PHE A 57 -11.70 -3.53 -0.53
CA PHE A 57 -11.20 -2.15 -0.44
C PHE A 57 -11.83 -1.26 -1.52
N LEU A 58 -13.16 -1.17 -1.52
CA LEU A 58 -13.93 -0.29 -2.41
C LEU A 58 -13.91 1.13 -1.87
N ILE A 59 -12.84 1.86 -2.17
CA ILE A 59 -12.80 3.30 -1.96
C ILE A 59 -13.35 4.03 -3.19
N ASP A 60 -14.39 4.83 -3.01
CA ASP A 60 -14.75 5.87 -3.97
C ASP A 60 -13.63 6.92 -3.96
N THR A 61 -12.64 6.70 -4.82
CA THR A 61 -11.37 7.44 -4.79
C THR A 61 -11.60 8.91 -5.12
N GLU A 62 -12.48 9.20 -6.08
CA GLU A 62 -12.80 10.58 -6.46
C GLU A 62 -13.49 11.32 -5.31
N LYS A 63 -14.49 10.71 -4.68
CA LYS A 63 -15.17 11.31 -3.53
C LYS A 63 -14.24 11.47 -2.33
N PHE A 64 -13.38 10.49 -2.06
CA PHE A 64 -12.39 10.56 -1.00
C PHE A 64 -11.43 11.74 -1.19
N LEU A 65 -10.83 11.84 -2.37
CA LEU A 65 -9.87 12.90 -2.71
C LEU A 65 -10.52 14.27 -2.74
N ALA A 66 -11.74 14.38 -3.29
CA ALA A 66 -12.51 15.61 -3.26
C ALA A 66 -12.79 16.07 -1.82
N GLY A 67 -13.19 15.15 -0.95
CA GLY A 67 -13.50 15.47 0.45
C GLY A 67 -12.27 15.88 1.27
N ILE A 68 -11.14 15.16 1.14
CA ILE A 68 -9.94 15.47 1.94
C ILE A 68 -9.23 16.74 1.48
N THR A 69 -9.41 17.13 0.21
CA THR A 69 -8.83 18.36 -0.37
C THR A 69 -9.81 19.54 -0.38
N ALA A 70 -11.06 19.34 0.05
CA ALA A 70 -12.08 20.39 0.07
C ALA A 70 -11.65 21.59 0.93
N GLY A 71 -11.78 22.79 0.37
CA GLY A 71 -11.46 24.04 1.07
C GLY A 71 -9.96 24.26 1.36
N LYS A 72 -9.07 23.46 0.77
CA LYS A 72 -7.62 23.62 0.88
C LYS A 72 -7.05 24.20 -0.41
N GLU A 73 -6.05 25.06 -0.29
CA GLU A 73 -5.30 25.56 -1.44
C GLU A 73 -4.05 24.69 -1.67
N PRO A 74 -3.74 24.33 -2.92
CA PRO A 74 -2.54 23.59 -3.23
C PRO A 74 -1.30 24.51 -3.13
N VAL A 75 -0.23 24.00 -2.54
CA VAL A 75 1.06 24.69 -2.43
C VAL A 75 2.05 23.96 -3.32
N ASN A 76 2.63 24.66 -4.30
CA ASN A 76 3.54 24.07 -5.31
C ASN A 76 2.90 22.88 -6.05
N GLY A 77 1.61 23.00 -6.41
CA GLY A 77 0.90 21.96 -7.15
C GLY A 77 0.48 20.75 -6.33
N GLU A 78 0.56 20.80 -5.00
CA GLU A 78 0.19 19.70 -4.10
C GLU A 78 -0.68 20.17 -2.93
N TYR A 79 -1.68 19.38 -2.55
CA TYR A 79 -2.35 19.51 -1.27
C TYR A 79 -1.53 18.76 -0.21
N ARG A 80 -1.07 19.49 0.81
CA ARG A 80 -0.29 18.93 1.92
C ARG A 80 -1.23 18.60 3.08
N ILE A 81 -1.54 17.32 3.24
CA ILE A 81 -2.41 16.83 4.33
C ILE A 81 -1.53 16.27 5.43
N ALA A 82 -1.63 16.81 6.65
CA ALA A 82 -0.83 16.31 7.76
C ALA A 82 -1.13 14.81 7.97
N VAL A 83 -0.12 14.01 8.30
CA VAL A 83 -0.30 12.56 8.44
C VAL A 83 -1.36 12.21 9.50
N GLY A 84 -1.44 13.00 10.58
CA GLY A 84 -2.48 12.88 11.60
C GLY A 84 -3.89 13.04 11.01
N ASP A 85 -4.14 14.18 10.37
CA ASP A 85 -5.43 14.51 9.73
C ASP A 85 -5.83 13.47 8.69
N PHE A 86 -4.88 13.00 7.88
CA PHE A 86 -5.14 11.96 6.88
C PHE A 86 -5.61 10.66 7.54
N ASN A 87 -4.94 10.23 8.62
CA ASN A 87 -5.29 9.01 9.32
C ASN A 87 -6.65 9.12 10.01
N GLU A 88 -6.95 10.28 10.60
CA GLU A 88 -8.24 10.55 11.20
C GLU A 88 -9.36 10.52 10.15
N TYR A 89 -9.15 11.14 8.99
CA TYR A 89 -10.09 11.14 7.88
C TYR A 89 -10.35 9.73 7.32
N CYS A 90 -9.31 8.89 7.21
CA CYS A 90 -9.46 7.48 6.84
C CYS A 90 -10.28 6.71 7.88
N THR A 91 -9.97 6.90 9.16
CA THR A 91 -10.65 6.20 10.28
C THR A 91 -12.14 6.53 10.32
N LYS A 92 -12.50 7.81 10.10
CA LYS A 92 -13.91 8.24 10.00
C LYS A 92 -14.69 7.54 8.88
N GLN A 93 -14.00 7.15 7.81
CA GLN A 93 -14.56 6.41 6.68
C GLN A 93 -14.39 4.89 6.80
N LYS A 94 -13.93 4.39 7.96
CA LYS A 94 -13.62 2.98 8.22
C LYS A 94 -12.58 2.40 7.24
N LEU A 95 -11.67 3.24 6.75
CA LEU A 95 -10.59 2.87 5.86
C LEU A 95 -9.28 2.70 6.63
N SER A 96 -8.46 1.72 6.24
CA SER A 96 -7.09 1.60 6.71
C SER A 96 -6.23 2.73 6.12
N PRO A 97 -5.57 3.58 6.94
CA PRO A 97 -4.75 4.66 6.41
C PRO A 97 -3.57 4.15 5.56
N ARG A 98 -3.01 2.98 5.93
CA ARG A 98 -1.92 2.36 5.18
C ARG A 98 -2.40 1.89 3.81
N CYS A 99 -3.52 1.15 3.75
CA CYS A 99 -4.06 0.65 2.49
C CYS A 99 -4.51 1.80 1.60
N THR A 100 -5.12 2.84 2.17
CA THR A 100 -5.53 4.04 1.44
C THR A 100 -4.34 4.74 0.80
N ARG A 101 -3.25 4.95 1.55
CA ARG A 101 -2.02 5.54 0.99
C ARG A 101 -1.42 4.70 -0.13
N LYS A 102 -1.37 3.36 0.05
CA LYS A 102 -0.89 2.45 -0.99
C LYS A 102 -1.74 2.55 -2.26
N HIS A 103 -3.06 2.48 -2.13
CA HIS A 103 -4.01 2.62 -3.24
C HIS A 103 -3.87 3.95 -3.97
N LEU A 104 -3.80 5.06 -3.24
CA LEU A 104 -3.61 6.38 -3.85
C LEU A 104 -2.25 6.53 -4.54
N ALA A 105 -1.21 5.84 -4.06
CA ALA A 105 0.09 5.82 -4.70
C ALA A 105 0.08 5.00 -6.00
N GLU A 106 -0.63 3.87 -6.03
CA GLU A 106 -0.82 3.04 -7.23
C GLU A 106 -1.55 3.82 -8.34
N LEU A 107 -2.47 4.71 -7.98
CA LEU A 107 -3.15 5.63 -8.90
C LEU A 107 -2.35 6.91 -9.23
N GLU A 108 -1.10 6.99 -8.76
CA GLU A 108 -0.23 8.15 -8.85
C GLU A 108 -0.84 9.45 -8.28
N ALA A 109 -1.91 9.37 -7.46
CA ALA A 109 -2.61 10.53 -6.93
C ALA A 109 -1.82 11.24 -5.81
N ILE A 110 -0.85 10.55 -5.21
CA ILE A 110 0.03 11.10 -4.17
C ILE A 110 1.50 10.96 -4.57
N ARG A 111 2.32 11.89 -4.07
CA ARG A 111 3.78 11.79 -4.19
C ARG A 111 4.30 10.69 -3.26
N THR A 112 5.19 9.86 -3.80
CA THR A 112 5.95 8.87 -3.04
C THR A 112 7.43 9.19 -3.04
N VAL A 113 8.14 8.71 -2.02
CA VAL A 113 9.59 8.89 -1.88
C VAL A 113 10.24 7.53 -1.71
N LYS A 114 11.34 7.27 -2.41
CA LYS A 114 12.15 6.07 -2.17
C LYS A 114 13.10 6.34 -1.00
N SER A 115 12.98 5.58 0.07
CA SER A 115 13.87 5.62 1.23
C SER A 115 14.38 4.22 1.51
N ASN A 116 15.70 4.02 1.51
CA ASN A 116 16.35 2.73 1.77
C ASN A 116 15.75 1.55 0.95
N GLY A 117 15.46 1.79 -0.33
CA GLY A 117 14.87 0.78 -1.23
C GLY A 117 13.38 0.48 -1.00
N LYS A 118 12.73 1.15 -0.02
CA LYS A 118 11.28 1.05 0.23
C LYS A 118 10.56 2.31 -0.24
N ILE A 119 9.33 2.14 -0.70
CA ILE A 119 8.46 3.26 -1.05
C ILE A 119 7.81 3.79 0.24
N ASP A 120 8.00 5.08 0.50
CA ASP A 120 7.31 5.83 1.53
C ASP A 120 6.17 6.65 0.89
N TYR A 121 4.99 6.55 1.47
CA TYR A 121 3.77 7.24 1.01
C TYR A 121 3.55 8.59 1.71
N THR A 122 4.55 9.04 2.46
CA THR A 122 4.53 10.32 3.16
C THR A 122 5.84 11.05 2.87
N CYS A 123 5.77 12.36 2.73
CA CYS A 123 6.90 13.21 2.39
C CYS A 123 7.22 14.13 3.57
N THR A 124 8.50 14.26 3.89
CA THR A 124 8.98 15.32 4.78
C THR A 124 9.11 16.61 3.97
N VAL A 125 8.42 17.67 4.38
CA VAL A 125 8.41 18.97 3.72
C VAL A 125 8.87 20.03 4.70
N TYR A 126 9.79 20.89 4.25
CA TYR A 126 10.24 22.05 5.02
C TYR A 126 9.22 23.18 4.87
N GLU A 127 8.77 23.73 5.99
CA GLU A 127 7.85 24.88 6.00
C GLU A 127 8.52 26.07 6.70
N ALA A 128 9.10 26.97 5.90
CA ALA A 128 9.72 28.20 6.39
C ALA A 128 8.73 29.07 7.19
N GLU A 129 7.47 29.11 6.74
CA GLU A 129 6.40 29.93 7.33
C GLU A 129 5.78 29.33 8.61
N LYS A 130 5.95 28.02 8.85
CA LYS A 130 5.46 27.35 10.07
C LYS A 130 6.64 26.96 10.96
N ASN A 131 7.18 27.96 11.65
CA ASN A 131 8.27 27.80 12.60
C ASN A 131 9.57 27.23 11.99
N ALA A 132 9.77 27.38 10.68
CA ALA A 132 10.98 26.96 9.98
C ALA A 132 11.38 25.50 10.27
N SER A 133 10.43 24.57 10.21
CA SER A 133 10.60 23.18 10.63
C SER A 133 10.14 22.16 9.58
N PHE A 134 10.57 20.90 9.74
CA PHE A 134 10.22 19.80 8.87
C PHE A 134 8.98 19.07 9.38
N HIS A 135 7.98 18.93 8.53
CA HIS A 135 6.74 18.20 8.85
C HIS A 135 6.48 17.08 7.84
N ARG A 136 5.84 16.00 8.29
CA ARG A 136 5.44 14.90 7.41
C ARG A 136 4.02 15.09 6.91
N TYR A 137 3.85 14.97 5.60
CA TYR A 137 2.58 15.14 4.91
C TYR A 137 2.30 13.95 3.98
N VAL A 138 1.02 13.66 3.78
CA VAL A 138 0.55 13.00 2.55
C VAL A 138 0.38 14.11 1.52
N CYS A 139 1.21 14.10 0.47
CA CYS A 139 1.21 15.12 -0.57
C CYS A 139 0.36 14.60 -1.74
N ILE A 140 -0.84 15.16 -1.90
CA ILE A 140 -1.78 14.80 -2.97
C ILE A 140 -1.54 15.77 -4.13
N TYR A 141 -1.33 15.26 -5.34
CA TYR A 141 -1.13 16.14 -6.50
C TYR A 141 -2.40 16.91 -6.84
N SER A 142 -2.28 18.20 -7.14
CA SER A 142 -3.44 19.06 -7.46
C SER A 142 -4.20 18.63 -8.72
N ASP A 143 -3.53 17.93 -9.63
CA ASP A 143 -4.09 17.34 -10.85
C ASP A 143 -4.58 15.90 -10.65
N TRP A 144 -4.78 15.43 -9.41
CA TRP A 144 -5.18 14.05 -9.09
C TRP A 144 -6.38 13.56 -9.91
N LYS A 145 -7.33 14.44 -10.27
CA LYS A 145 -8.49 14.11 -11.12
C LYS A 145 -8.09 13.57 -12.50
N ARG A 146 -7.00 14.07 -13.07
CA ARG A 146 -6.47 13.59 -14.36
C ARG A 146 -5.77 12.26 -14.18
N ARG A 147 -5.01 12.10 -13.10
CA ARG A 147 -4.21 10.90 -12.79
C ARG A 147 -5.10 9.68 -12.58
N ILE A 148 -6.13 9.80 -11.75
CA ILE A 148 -7.06 8.69 -11.49
C ILE A 148 -7.91 8.30 -12.71
N LYS A 149 -8.07 9.19 -13.70
CA LYS A 149 -8.80 8.91 -14.96
C LYS A 149 -7.90 8.32 -16.04
N GLY A 150 -6.60 8.66 -16.02
CA GLY A 150 -5.60 8.13 -16.96
C GLY A 150 -5.20 6.68 -16.69
N GLY A 151 -5.33 6.19 -15.46
CA GLY A 151 -5.00 4.81 -15.08
C GLY A 151 -6.03 3.75 -15.50
N ALA A 152 -7.10 4.11 -16.22
CA ALA A 152 -8.11 3.18 -16.74
C ALA A 152 -7.90 2.83 -18.23
N ALA A 153 -6.79 3.26 -18.82
CA ALA A 153 -6.44 3.00 -20.21
C ALA A 153 -5.05 2.36 -20.27
N ASP A 154 -4.96 1.11 -19.82
CA ASP A 154 -3.94 0.13 -20.21
C ASP A 154 -4.39 -1.23 -19.63
N ASP A 155 -5.29 -1.90 -20.37
CA ASP A 155 -5.59 -3.34 -20.30
C ASP A 155 -5.68 -3.86 -21.76
#